data_AF-A0A660SXQ2-F1
#
_entry.id   AF-A0A660SXQ2-F1
#
_cell.length_a   1.000
_cell.length_b   1.000
_cell.length_c   1.000
_cell.angle_alpha   90.00
_cell.angle_beta   90.00
_cell.angle_gamma   90.00
#
_symmetry.space_group_name_H-M   'P 1'
#
loop_
_entity.id
_entity.type
_entity.pdbx_description
1 polymer ?
#
loop_
_entity_poly.entity_id
_entity_poly.type
_entity_poly.pdbx_seq_one_letter_code
_entity_poly.pdbx_strand_id
1 'polypeptide(L)'
;MLAAGDISADLVSGDAEALSLRSGTPFLFETEILPAPAQLDALWQGIASSSYDFDPSGDFTVLDADDESWRRFSSSREVEVWFQRHAPSKAALVIIPTSSGRLGLIIDRDRRDRKPLRGLKVEAE
;
A
#
# COMPACT_ATOMS: atom_id res chain seq x y z
N MET A 1 -8.60 4.89 -15.51
CA MET A 1 -7.77 3.67 -15.58
C MET A 1 -6.32 4.14 -15.54
N LEU A 2 -5.76 4.38 -14.34
CA LEU A 2 -4.41 4.96 -14.16
C LEU A 2 -3.78 4.77 -12.75
N ALA A 3 -4.39 4.02 -11.82
CA ALA A 3 -3.94 4.05 -10.43
C ALA A 3 -2.75 3.11 -10.13
N ALA A 4 -2.71 1.90 -10.70
CA ALA A 4 -1.71 0.89 -10.30
C ALA A 4 -0.34 1.10 -10.97
N GLY A 5 -0.31 1.41 -12.28
CA GLY A 5 0.94 1.57 -13.04
C GLY A 5 1.79 2.76 -12.59
N ASP A 6 1.16 3.87 -12.21
CA ASP A 6 1.87 5.05 -11.71
C ASP A 6 2.47 4.78 -10.31
N ILE A 7 1.75 4.08 -9.43
CA ILE A 7 2.22 3.76 -8.08
C ILE A 7 3.38 2.76 -8.13
N SER A 8 3.34 1.77 -9.03
CA SER A 8 4.48 0.87 -9.21
C SER A 8 5.72 1.60 -9.69
N ALA A 9 5.58 2.60 -10.57
CA ALA A 9 6.71 3.41 -11.01
C ALA A 9 7.30 4.25 -9.87
N ASP A 10 6.45 4.86 -9.04
CA ASP A 10 6.89 5.64 -7.87
C ASP A 10 7.55 4.75 -6.79
N LEU A 11 7.08 3.50 -6.62
CA LEU A 11 7.71 2.51 -5.73
C LEU A 11 9.09 2.10 -6.24
N VAL A 12 9.24 1.86 -7.54
CA VAL A 12 10.52 1.48 -8.17
C VAL A 12 11.51 2.65 -8.15
N SER A 13 11.05 3.88 -8.37
CA SER A 13 11.93 5.06 -8.32
C SER A 13 12.36 5.42 -6.89
N GLY A 14 11.67 4.91 -5.87
CA GLY A 14 11.89 5.27 -4.48
C GLY A 14 11.57 6.75 -4.20
N ASP A 15 10.71 7.38 -5.00
CA ASP A 15 10.34 8.79 -4.81
C ASP A 15 9.43 8.95 -3.58
N ALA A 16 10.07 9.12 -2.43
CA ALA A 16 9.39 9.23 -1.14
C ALA A 16 8.41 10.41 -1.09
N GLU A 17 8.70 11.51 -1.77
CA GLU A 17 7.80 12.68 -1.81
C GLU A 17 6.53 12.35 -2.60
N ALA A 18 6.68 11.76 -3.79
CA ALA A 18 5.55 11.31 -4.60
C ALA A 18 4.69 10.27 -3.86
N LEU A 19 5.32 9.29 -3.20
CA LEU A 19 4.64 8.24 -2.44
C LEU A 19 3.89 8.80 -1.22
N SER A 20 4.48 9.74 -0.48
CA SER A 20 3.82 10.48 0.60
C SER A 20 2.60 11.26 0.10
N LEU A 21 2.77 11.98 -1.02
CA LEU A 21 1.68 12.76 -1.62
C LEU A 21 0.54 11.86 -2.09
N ARG A 22 0.84 10.64 -2.56
CA ARG A 22 -0.15 9.64 -2.99
C ARG A 22 -0.72 8.78 -1.86
N SER A 23 -0.18 8.89 -0.65
CA SER A 23 -0.64 8.16 0.51
C SER A 23 -1.63 8.98 1.33
N GLY A 24 -2.73 8.35 1.74
CA GLY A 24 -3.69 8.96 2.67
C GLY A 24 -3.60 8.35 4.06
N THR A 25 -4.02 9.14 5.04
CA THR A 25 -4.14 8.72 6.44
C THR A 25 -5.60 8.44 6.82
N PRO A 26 -5.85 7.53 7.77
CA PRO A 26 -4.87 6.62 8.39
C PRO A 26 -4.35 5.59 7.37
N PHE A 27 -3.05 5.29 7.41
CA PHE A 27 -2.40 4.36 6.48
C PHE A 27 -2.08 3.03 7.18
N LEU A 28 -2.30 1.90 6.52
CA LEU A 28 -1.95 0.59 7.07
C LEU A 28 -0.59 0.12 6.56
N PHE A 29 0.41 0.08 7.42
CA PHE A 29 1.74 -0.44 7.11
C PHE A 29 1.98 -1.74 7.88
N GLU A 30 2.16 -2.84 7.16
CA GLU A 30 2.24 -4.19 7.74
C GLU A 30 1.00 -4.55 8.59
N THR A 31 1.13 -4.41 9.90
CA THR A 31 0.10 -4.64 10.92
C THR A 31 -0.22 -3.37 11.70
N GLU A 32 0.50 -2.27 11.44
CA GLU A 32 0.44 -1.00 12.16
C GLU A 32 -0.37 0.04 11.37
N ILE A 33 -1.18 0.83 12.08
CA ILE A 33 -1.90 1.95 11.50
C ILE A 33 -1.15 3.24 11.80
N LEU A 34 -0.76 3.95 10.74
CA LEU A 34 -0.12 5.26 10.81
C LEU A 34 -1.18 6.36 10.67
N PRO A 35 -1.61 7.01 11.78
CA PRO A 35 -2.69 8.00 11.74
C PRO A 35 -2.27 9.36 11.17
N ALA A 36 -0.98 9.71 11.16
CA ALA A 36 -0.52 11.07 10.85
C ALA A 36 0.36 11.16 9.58
N PRO A 37 0.26 12.26 8.79
CA PRO A 37 1.09 12.46 7.61
C PRO A 37 2.60 12.42 7.88
N ALA A 38 3.05 12.95 9.02
CA ALA A 38 4.47 12.93 9.39
C ALA A 38 5.03 11.50 9.55
N GLN A 39 4.19 10.53 9.93
CA GLN A 39 4.58 9.12 10.02
C GLN A 39 4.71 8.49 8.62
N LEU A 40 3.85 8.89 7.68
CA LEU A 40 3.98 8.50 6.28
C LEU A 40 5.26 9.04 5.66
N ASP A 41 5.56 10.32 5.90
CA ASP A 41 6.80 10.94 5.42
C ASP A 41 8.02 10.19 5.97
N ALA A 42 8.03 9.89 7.27
CA ALA A 42 9.10 9.10 7.88
C ALA A 42 9.20 7.67 7.30
N LEU A 43 8.06 7.01 7.06
CA LEU A 43 8.01 5.68 6.45
C LEU A 43 8.65 5.69 5.06
N TRP A 44 8.18 6.55 4.18
CA TRP A 44 8.65 6.58 2.79
C TRP A 44 10.11 7.02 2.68
N GLN A 45 10.54 7.98 3.50
CA GLN A 45 11.96 8.35 3.59
C GLN A 45 12.82 7.18 4.09
N GLY A 46 12.33 6.43 5.08
CA GLY A 46 13.00 5.24 5.59
C GLY A 46 13.15 4.15 4.53
N ILE A 47 12.07 3.89 3.78
CA ILE A 47 12.05 2.94 2.66
C ILE A 47 13.00 3.40 1.55
N ALA A 48 12.95 4.66 1.11
CA ALA A 48 13.82 5.20 0.07
C ALA A 48 15.30 5.23 0.47
N SER A 49 15.58 5.38 1.76
CA SER A 49 16.94 5.30 2.33
C SER A 49 17.40 3.85 2.55
N SER A 50 16.48 2.89 2.51
CA SER A 50 16.80 1.47 2.64
C SER A 50 17.19 0.89 1.28
N SER A 51 17.95 -0.20 1.28
CA SER A 51 18.21 -0.98 0.07
C SER A 51 17.04 -1.92 -0.29
N TYR A 52 15.82 -1.58 0.13
CA TYR A 52 14.64 -2.38 -0.19
C TYR A 52 14.37 -2.31 -1.69
N ASP A 53 14.46 -3.46 -2.34
CA ASP A 53 14.27 -3.57 -3.77
C ASP A 53 12.80 -3.87 -4.08
N PHE A 54 12.14 -2.89 -4.69
CA PHE A 54 10.77 -3.05 -5.21
C PHE A 54 10.74 -3.61 -6.63
N ASP A 55 11.89 -3.99 -7.21
CA ASP A 55 11.98 -4.43 -8.61
C ASP A 55 10.95 -5.54 -8.91
N PRO A 56 9.90 -5.23 -9.69
CA PRO A 56 8.84 -6.17 -9.97
C PRO A 56 9.39 -7.31 -10.83
N SER A 57 9.31 -8.53 -10.32
CA SER A 57 9.87 -9.72 -10.97
C SER A 57 8.89 -10.44 -11.90
N GLY A 58 7.66 -9.93 -12.04
CA GLY A 58 6.62 -10.53 -12.86
C GLY A 58 5.33 -9.72 -12.91
N ASP A 59 4.27 -10.36 -13.41
CA ASP A 59 2.95 -9.74 -13.51
C ASP A 59 2.36 -9.46 -12.12
N PHE A 60 1.77 -8.29 -11.95
CA PHE A 60 1.03 -7.95 -10.74
C PHE A 60 -0.38 -8.56 -10.78
N THR A 61 -0.86 -8.99 -9.61
CA THR A 61 -2.23 -9.46 -9.43
C THR A 61 -3.08 -8.37 -8.82
N VAL A 62 -4.25 -8.10 -9.40
CA VAL A 62 -5.23 -7.17 -8.84
C VAL A 62 -6.42 -7.97 -8.32
N LEU A 63 -6.68 -7.89 -7.03
CA LEU A 63 -7.84 -8.49 -6.36
C LEU A 63 -8.81 -7.38 -5.95
N ASP A 64 -10.10 -7.65 -6.06
CA ASP A 64 -11.10 -6.81 -5.41
C ASP A 64 -11.02 -7.04 -3.89
N ALA A 65 -11.02 -5.96 -3.11
CA ALA A 65 -11.06 -6.10 -1.66
C ALA A 65 -12.44 -6.61 -1.22
N ASP A 66 -12.43 -7.55 -0.29
CA ASP A 66 -13.61 -8.16 0.33
C ASP A 66 -13.57 -8.02 1.87
N ASP A 67 -14.61 -8.53 2.53
CA ASP A 67 -14.78 -8.44 3.98
C ASP A 67 -13.71 -9.22 4.79
N GLU A 68 -12.93 -10.09 4.14
CA GLU A 68 -11.85 -10.87 4.78
C GLU A 68 -10.45 -10.37 4.40
N SER A 69 -10.34 -9.39 3.52
CA SER A 69 -9.08 -8.87 2.98
C SER A 69 -8.12 -8.35 4.04
N TRP A 70 -8.64 -7.87 5.17
CA TRP A 70 -7.87 -7.45 6.33
C TRP A 70 -6.99 -8.54 6.93
N ARG A 71 -7.39 -9.83 6.80
CA ARG A 71 -6.64 -10.97 7.34
C ARG A 71 -5.27 -11.17 6.70
N ARG A 72 -5.07 -10.65 5.48
CA ARG A 72 -3.76 -10.63 4.81
C ARG A 72 -2.78 -9.72 5.54
N PHE A 73 -3.27 -8.66 6.16
CA PHE A 73 -2.46 -7.70 6.88
C PHE A 73 -2.24 -8.14 8.33
N SER A 74 -3.31 -8.47 9.04
CA SER A 74 -3.26 -8.86 10.45
C SER A 74 -4.49 -9.66 10.87
N SER A 75 -4.39 -10.43 11.96
CA SER A 75 -5.54 -11.06 12.64
C SER A 75 -6.16 -10.15 13.72
N SER A 76 -5.66 -8.92 13.89
CA SER A 76 -6.13 -8.01 14.93
C SER A 76 -7.46 -7.36 14.57
N ARG A 77 -8.32 -7.21 15.58
CA ARG A 77 -9.60 -6.48 15.47
C ARG A 77 -9.40 -5.02 15.06
N GLU A 78 -8.26 -4.44 15.38
CA GLU A 78 -7.93 -3.06 15.01
C GLU A 78 -7.80 -2.89 13.48
N VAL A 79 -7.08 -3.81 12.82
CA VAL A 79 -6.93 -3.80 11.36
C VAL A 79 -8.24 -4.15 10.66
N GLU A 80 -9.04 -5.06 11.22
CA GLU A 80 -10.41 -5.32 10.75
C GLU A 80 -11.26 -4.04 10.76
N VAL A 81 -11.27 -3.31 11.88
CA VAL A 81 -12.02 -2.06 12.01
C VAL A 81 -11.47 -0.98 11.08
N TRP A 82 -10.15 -0.92 10.88
CA TRP A 82 -9.55 0.00 9.92
C TRP A 82 -10.03 -0.30 8.51
N PHE A 83 -10.05 -1.57 8.09
CA PHE A 83 -10.56 -1.95 6.78
C PHE A 83 -12.04 -1.55 6.61
N GLN A 84 -12.88 -1.84 7.60
CA GLN A 84 -14.31 -1.47 7.54
C GLN A 84 -14.56 0.04 7.43
N ARG A 85 -13.68 0.87 8.01
CA ARG A 85 -13.86 2.33 8.08
C ARG A 85 -13.12 3.11 7.01
N HIS A 86 -11.96 2.59 6.60
CA HIS A 86 -10.97 3.34 5.82
C HIS A 86 -10.57 2.64 4.54
N ALA A 87 -10.79 1.32 4.39
CA ALA A 87 -10.65 0.70 3.09
C ALA A 87 -11.77 1.26 2.19
N PRO A 88 -11.42 1.83 1.03
CA PRO A 88 -12.39 2.33 0.08
C PRO A 88 -13.37 1.24 -0.37
N SER A 89 -14.63 1.59 -0.63
CA SER A 89 -15.63 0.66 -1.18
C SER A 89 -15.23 0.05 -2.53
N LYS A 90 -14.30 0.68 -3.24
CA LYS A 90 -13.68 0.16 -4.47
C LYS A 90 -12.19 -0.09 -4.31
N ALA A 91 -11.74 -0.40 -3.10
CA ALA A 91 -10.35 -0.76 -2.87
C ALA A 91 -9.96 -1.94 -3.77
N ALA A 92 -8.76 -1.87 -4.31
CA ALA A 92 -8.08 -3.00 -4.91
C ALA A 92 -6.92 -3.39 -4.02
N LEU A 93 -6.73 -4.69 -3.84
CA LEU A 93 -5.47 -5.22 -3.36
C LEU A 93 -4.60 -5.53 -4.57
N VAL A 94 -3.45 -4.87 -4.67
CA VAL A 94 -2.47 -5.14 -5.73
C VAL A 94 -1.32 -5.90 -5.11
N ILE A 95 -1.05 -7.09 -5.63
CA ILE A 95 0.06 -7.94 -5.20
C ILE A 95 1.11 -7.90 -6.30
N ILE A 96 2.30 -7.40 -5.96
CA ILE A 96 3.42 -7.27 -6.88
C ILE A 96 4.49 -8.28 -6.44
N PRO A 97 4.83 -9.28 -7.27
CA PRO A 97 5.99 -10.12 -6.98
C PRO A 97 7.26 -9.28 -7.11
N THR A 98 8.15 -9.37 -6.13
CA THR A 98 9.47 -8.72 -6.14
C THR A 98 10.58 -9.78 -6.15
N SER A 99 11.83 -9.36 -6.32
CA SER A 99 13.00 -10.23 -6.16
C SER A 99 13.15 -10.81 -4.74
N SER A 100 12.52 -10.15 -3.76
CA SER A 100 12.63 -10.39 -2.32
C SER A 100 11.37 -10.98 -1.66
N GLY A 101 10.30 -11.19 -2.42
CA GLY A 101 9.03 -11.70 -1.91
C GLY A 101 7.83 -11.13 -2.68
N ARG A 102 6.82 -10.66 -1.95
CA ARG A 102 5.65 -9.97 -2.53
C ARG A 102 5.36 -8.68 -1.80
N LEU A 103 4.90 -7.70 -2.56
CA LEU A 103 4.41 -6.44 -2.06
C LEU A 103 2.89 -6.37 -2.23
N GLY A 104 2.16 -6.31 -1.13
CA GLY A 104 0.74 -6.05 -1.09
C GLY A 104 0.46 -4.56 -0.92
N LEU A 105 -0.37 -4.00 -1.79
CA LEU A 105 -0.79 -2.60 -1.77
C LEU A 105 -2.31 -2.50 -1.65
N ILE A 106 -2.80 -1.51 -0.88
CA ILE A 106 -4.22 -1.15 -0.83
C ILE A 106 -4.41 0.13 -1.63
N ILE A 107 -5.13 0.03 -2.76
CA ILE A 107 -5.35 1.14 -3.69
C ILE A 107 -6.83 1.54 -3.75
N ASP A 108 -7.12 2.82 -3.50
CA ASP A 108 -8.42 3.45 -3.71
C ASP A 108 -8.66 3.71 -5.20
N ARG A 109 -9.56 2.94 -5.82
CA ARG A 109 -9.92 3.12 -7.24
C ARG A 109 -11.02 4.16 -7.48
N ASP A 110 -11.72 4.61 -6.44
CA ASP A 110 -12.88 5.49 -6.60
C ASP A 110 -12.49 6.96 -6.64
N ARG A 111 -11.41 7.33 -5.94
CA ARG A 111 -10.94 8.71 -5.89
C ARG A 111 -9.96 9.01 -7.03
N ARG A 112 -10.39 9.89 -7.94
CA ARG A 112 -9.48 10.60 -8.87
C ARG A 112 -8.58 11.64 -8.18
N ASP A 113 -8.87 11.94 -6.91
CA ASP A 113 -8.14 12.94 -6.13
C ASP A 113 -6.93 12.32 -5.44
N ARG A 114 -5.75 12.69 -5.98
CA ARG A 114 -4.35 12.64 -5.54
C ARG A 114 -3.80 11.54 -4.62
N LYS A 115 -4.58 10.83 -3.81
CA LYS A 115 -4.10 9.89 -2.78
C LYS A 115 -4.62 8.46 -2.94
N PRO A 116 -4.22 7.72 -3.99
CA PRO A 116 -4.71 6.38 -4.24
C PRO A 116 -4.19 5.34 -3.24
N LEU A 117 -3.07 5.55 -2.54
CA LEU A 117 -2.47 4.53 -1.68
C LEU A 117 -2.98 4.65 -0.23
N ARG A 118 -3.35 3.51 0.37
CA ARG A 118 -3.92 3.43 1.74
C ARG A 118 -3.18 2.43 2.63
N GLY A 119 -2.41 1.53 2.05
CA GLY A 119 -1.64 0.59 2.82
C GLY A 119 -0.61 -0.16 1.99
N LEU A 120 0.36 -0.72 2.69
CA LEU A 120 1.48 -1.48 2.17
C LEU A 120 1.82 -2.62 3.12
N LYS A 121 2.13 -3.79 2.56
CA LYS A 121 2.65 -4.95 3.28
C LYS A 121 3.71 -5.63 2.44
N VAL A 122 4.82 -5.98 3.07
CA VAL A 122 5.84 -6.88 2.52
C VAL A 122 5.56 -8.28 3.04
N GLU A 123 5.30 -9.20 2.12
CA GLU A 123 5.18 -10.62 2.40
C GLU A 123 6.51 -11.28 2.01
N ALA A 124 7.28 -11.73 3.00
CA ALA A 124 8.40 -12.62 2.75
C ALA A 124 7.86 -14.00 2.31
N GLU A 125 8.55 -14.67 1.39
CA GLU A 125 8.23 -16.05 0.97
C GLU A 125 8.40 -17.07 2.10
#